data_AF-A0A6I3I6A8-F1
#
_entry.id   AF-A0A6I3I6A8-F1
#
_cell.length_a   1.000
_cell.length_b   1.000
_cell.length_c   1.000
_cell.angle_alpha   90.00
_cell.angle_beta   90.00
_cell.angle_gamma   90.00
#
_symmetry.space_group_name_H-M   'P 1'
#
loop_
_entity.id
_entity.type
_entity.pdbx_description
1 polymer ?
#
loop_
_entity_poly.entity_id
_entity_poly.type
_entity_poly.pdbx_seq_one_letter_code
_entity_poly.pdbx_strand_id
1 'polypeptide(L)'
;MTSFHVPASDQSICIGCGLCCDGTVVTHLAVRDESDLGAPLRGLGVEIIAAADPPVFALPCPAVNEGICTIHSLHRPSACSQFECSLSQGVIEETVTVAEARMLISATLLLRDAYRDGSVSVDVFNEHIDSVFRR
;
A
#
# COMPACT_ATOMS: atom_id res chain seq x y z
N MET A 1 22.76 -9.53 -16.28
CA MET A 1 22.08 -9.49 -14.97
C MET A 1 22.29 -8.11 -14.37
N THR A 2 21.54 -7.12 -14.85
CA THR A 2 21.62 -5.75 -14.34
C THR A 2 20.72 -5.64 -13.12
N SER A 3 21.35 -5.61 -11.95
CA SER A 3 20.68 -5.30 -10.69
C SER A 3 20.22 -3.84 -10.73
N PHE A 4 18.91 -3.62 -10.72
CA PHE A 4 18.34 -2.30 -10.51
C PHE A 4 18.45 -1.97 -9.02
N HIS A 5 19.47 -1.19 -8.65
CA HIS A 5 19.53 -0.58 -7.33
C HIS A 5 18.64 0.66 -7.33
N VAL A 6 17.45 0.53 -6.73
CA VAL A 6 16.57 1.67 -6.43
C VAL A 6 17.14 2.38 -5.19
N PRO A 7 17.56 3.65 -5.27
CA PRO A 7 17.98 4.39 -4.08
C PRO A 7 16.74 4.68 -3.25
N ALA A 8 16.55 3.89 -2.19
CA ALA A 8 15.55 4.16 -1.17
C ALA A 8 16.08 5.29 -0.28
N SER A 9 15.23 6.28 0.01
CA SER A 9 15.30 6.90 1.33
C SER A 9 15.20 5.76 2.34
N ASP A 10 16.27 5.49 3.09
CA ASP A 10 16.55 4.22 3.79
C ASP A 10 15.51 3.82 4.86
N GLN A 11 14.48 4.64 5.07
CA GLN A 11 13.40 4.44 6.05
C GLN A 11 12.05 4.03 5.43
N SER A 12 11.81 4.25 4.13
CA SER A 12 10.51 3.93 3.53
C SER A 12 10.46 2.48 3.04
N ILE A 13 9.63 1.67 3.70
CA ILE A 13 9.35 0.28 3.30
C ILE A 13 8.28 0.18 2.21
N CYS A 14 7.61 1.29 1.88
CA CYS A 14 6.49 1.31 0.93
C CYS A 14 6.94 1.08 -0.52
N ILE A 15 8.15 1.53 -0.87
CA ILE A 15 8.74 1.31 -2.20
C ILE A 15 9.11 -0.16 -2.34
N GLY A 16 8.45 -0.86 -3.26
CA GLY A 16 8.63 -2.30 -3.49
C GLY A 16 7.73 -3.19 -2.65
N CYS A 17 6.91 -2.63 -1.74
CA CYS A 17 5.89 -3.39 -1.00
C CYS A 17 4.58 -3.49 -1.78
N GLY A 18 3.94 -2.35 -2.08
CA GLY A 18 2.73 -2.28 -2.90
C GLY A 18 1.43 -2.87 -2.31
N LEU A 19 1.48 -3.56 -1.17
CA LEU A 19 0.31 -4.28 -0.59
C LEU A 19 -0.86 -3.37 -0.20
N CYS A 20 -0.61 -2.11 0.16
CA CYS A 20 -1.71 -1.17 0.37
C CYS A 20 -2.29 -0.73 -0.99
N CYS A 21 -1.42 -0.37 -1.94
CA CYS A 21 -1.80 0.15 -3.25
C CYS A 21 -2.51 -0.89 -4.14
N ASP A 22 -2.23 -2.19 -3.99
CA ASP A 22 -2.84 -3.26 -4.79
C ASP A 22 -4.18 -3.76 -4.22
N GLY A 23 -4.67 -3.15 -3.14
CA GLY A 23 -5.92 -3.53 -2.51
C GLY A 23 -5.80 -4.61 -1.42
N THR A 24 -4.60 -5.17 -1.20
CA THR A 24 -4.41 -6.28 -0.24
C THR A 24 -4.65 -5.82 1.20
N VAL A 25 -4.03 -4.72 1.61
CA VAL A 25 -4.12 -4.21 2.99
C VAL A 25 -5.31 -3.28 3.16
N VAL A 26 -5.64 -2.43 2.19
CA VAL A 26 -6.87 -1.61 2.27
C VAL A 26 -7.52 -1.61 0.91
N THR A 27 -8.85 -1.57 0.86
CA THR A 27 -9.58 -1.52 -0.42
C THR A 27 -9.96 -0.10 -0.82
N HIS A 28 -9.96 0.83 0.13
CA HIS A 28 -10.33 2.23 -0.07
C HIS A 28 -9.48 3.13 0.81
N LEU A 29 -9.24 4.35 0.34
CA LEU A 29 -8.69 5.43 1.15
C LEU A 29 -9.60 6.65 1.09
N ALA A 30 -9.81 7.28 2.25
CA ALA A 30 -10.50 8.55 2.34
C ALA A 30 -9.68 9.67 1.67
N VAL A 31 -10.34 10.47 0.85
CA VAL A 31 -9.79 11.72 0.33
C VAL A 31 -9.57 12.66 1.50
N ARG A 32 -8.34 13.17 1.63
CA ARG A 32 -7.93 14.01 2.77
C ARG A 32 -7.84 15.50 2.42
N ASP A 33 -7.78 15.81 1.14
CA ASP A 33 -7.73 17.17 0.60
C ASP A 33 -8.65 17.22 -0.64
N GLU A 34 -9.60 18.15 -0.68
CA GLU A 34 -10.52 18.30 -1.82
C GLU A 34 -9.78 18.60 -3.13
N SER A 35 -8.57 19.19 -3.06
CA SER A 35 -7.75 19.45 -4.25
C SER A 35 -7.25 18.15 -4.92
N ASP A 36 -7.24 17.02 -4.21
CA ASP A 36 -6.91 15.71 -4.79
C ASP A 36 -8.02 15.17 -5.71
N LEU A 37 -9.27 15.60 -5.54
CA LEU A 37 -10.42 15.11 -6.32
C LEU A 37 -10.33 15.42 -7.83
N GLY A 38 -9.46 16.36 -8.21
CA GLY A 38 -9.18 16.75 -9.58
C GLY A 38 -8.16 15.84 -10.26
N ALA A 39 -7.14 16.45 -10.87
CA ALA A 39 -6.08 15.72 -11.59
C ALA A 39 -5.34 14.66 -10.75
N PRO A 40 -5.05 14.84 -9.44
CA PRO A 40 -4.32 13.83 -8.66
C PRO A 40 -5.01 12.48 -8.57
N LEU A 41 -6.35 12.44 -8.37
CA LEU A 41 -7.10 11.17 -8.33
C LEU A 41 -7.76 10.84 -9.67
N ARG A 42 -8.49 11.77 -10.30
CA ARG A 42 -9.14 11.48 -11.60
C ARG A 42 -8.13 11.26 -12.72
N GLY A 43 -6.99 11.95 -12.69
CA GLY A 43 -5.91 11.75 -13.66
C GLY A 43 -5.20 10.40 -13.50
N LEU A 44 -5.22 9.82 -12.30
CA LEU A 44 -4.77 8.44 -12.07
C LEU A 44 -5.77 7.39 -12.56
N GLY A 45 -7.03 7.77 -12.80
CA GLY A 45 -8.09 6.85 -13.21
C GLY A 45 -8.60 5.95 -12.08
N VAL A 46 -8.41 6.34 -10.80
CA VAL A 46 -9.06 5.63 -9.69
C VAL A 46 -10.57 5.87 -9.70
N GLU A 47 -11.33 4.89 -9.23
CA GLU A 47 -12.76 5.06 -8.98
C GLU A 47 -12.94 5.88 -7.70
N ILE A 48 -13.71 6.98 -7.77
CA ILE A 48 -14.05 7.82 -6.62
C ILE A 48 -15.51 7.59 -6.23
N ILE A 49 -15.74 7.16 -4.99
CA ILE A 49 -17.05 6.98 -4.39
C ILE A 49 -17.42 8.28 -3.66
N ALA A 50 -17.98 9.23 -4.40
CA ALA A 50 -18.31 10.56 -3.89
C ALA A 50 -19.48 10.59 -2.89
N ALA A 51 -20.26 9.50 -2.79
CA ALA A 51 -21.37 9.40 -1.84
C ALA A 51 -20.92 9.08 -0.40
N ALA A 52 -19.66 8.69 -0.19
CA ALA A 52 -19.07 8.54 1.13
C ALA A 52 -18.73 9.92 1.73
N ASP A 53 -18.72 10.01 3.07
CA ASP A 53 -18.34 11.23 3.80
C ASP A 53 -17.22 10.92 4.82
N PRO A 54 -15.95 11.33 4.56
CA PRO A 54 -15.48 12.00 3.33
C PRO A 54 -15.51 11.05 2.10
N PRO A 55 -15.43 11.59 0.87
CA PRO A 55 -15.28 10.78 -0.34
C PRO A 55 -14.12 9.79 -0.22
N VAL A 56 -14.25 8.60 -0.80
CA VAL A 56 -13.16 7.61 -0.85
C VAL A 56 -12.80 7.30 -2.30
N PHE A 57 -11.60 6.79 -2.53
CA PHE A 57 -11.24 6.16 -3.80
C PHE A 57 -10.88 4.69 -3.61
N ALA A 58 -11.22 3.87 -4.60
CA ALA A 58 -11.01 2.43 -4.58
C ALA A 58 -9.58 2.06 -5.01
N LEU A 59 -9.10 0.96 -4.44
CA LEU A 59 -7.88 0.26 -4.81
C LEU A 59 -8.26 -1.10 -5.46
N PRO A 60 -7.46 -1.63 -6.39
CA PRO A 60 -6.07 -1.29 -6.69
C PRO A 60 -5.88 0.06 -7.40
N CYS A 61 -4.84 0.79 -7.02
CA CYS A 61 -4.46 2.04 -7.66
C CYS A 61 -3.82 1.78 -9.03
N PRO A 62 -4.26 2.40 -10.14
CA PRO A 62 -3.65 2.22 -11.47
C PRO A 62 -2.17 2.62 -11.57
N ALA A 63 -1.68 3.43 -10.61
CA ALA A 63 -0.26 3.80 -10.54
C ALA A 63 0.64 2.70 -9.97
N VAL A 64 0.10 1.60 -9.42
CA VAL A 64 0.93 0.49 -8.95
C VAL A 64 1.29 -0.43 -10.11
N ASN A 65 2.59 -0.64 -10.32
CA ASN A 65 3.10 -1.62 -11.26
C ASN A 65 4.16 -2.47 -10.56
N GLU A 66 3.97 -3.79 -10.52
CA GLU A 66 4.88 -4.75 -9.88
C GLU A 66 5.31 -4.34 -8.45
N GLY A 67 4.36 -3.84 -7.65
CA GLY A 67 4.61 -3.44 -6.26
C GLY A 67 5.26 -2.06 -6.08
N ILE A 68 5.48 -1.33 -7.17
CA ILE A 68 6.09 0.01 -7.16
C ILE A 68 5.07 1.03 -7.63
N CYS A 69 4.93 2.12 -6.87
CA CYS A 69 4.11 3.26 -7.28
C CYS A 69 4.89 4.11 -8.30
N THR A 70 4.37 4.20 -9.52
CA THR A 70 5.01 4.92 -10.65
C THR A 70 5.08 6.43 -10.44
N ILE A 71 4.26 6.96 -9.52
CA ILE A 71 4.24 8.39 -9.15
C ILE A 71 4.82 8.65 -7.75
N HIS A 72 5.52 7.69 -7.14
CA HIS A 72 5.97 7.80 -5.75
C HIS A 72 6.81 9.05 -5.48
N SER A 73 7.75 9.36 -6.38
CA SER A 73 8.62 10.53 -6.32
C SER A 73 8.02 11.78 -6.95
N LEU A 74 6.78 11.68 -7.46
CA LEU A 74 6.00 12.80 -8.00
C LEU A 74 4.99 13.27 -6.94
N HIS A 75 4.00 14.04 -7.36
CA HIS A 75 2.93 14.50 -6.49
C HIS A 75 1.92 13.36 -6.23
N ARG A 76 2.13 12.61 -5.15
CA ARG A 76 1.14 11.64 -4.65
C ARG A 76 -0.06 12.38 -4.04
N PRO A 77 -1.30 11.86 -4.21
CA PRO A 77 -2.44 12.36 -3.45
C PRO A 77 -2.17 12.38 -1.94
N SER A 78 -2.71 13.36 -1.22
CA SER A 78 -2.53 13.55 0.21
C SER A 78 -2.92 12.31 1.00
N ALA A 79 -4.00 11.64 0.60
CA ALA A 79 -4.41 10.37 1.18
C ALA A 79 -3.30 9.29 1.11
N CYS A 80 -2.59 9.20 -0.01
CA CYS A 80 -1.52 8.22 -0.21
C CYS A 80 -0.22 8.60 0.51
N SER A 81 0.08 9.89 0.68
CA SER A 81 1.30 10.36 1.35
C SER A 81 1.18 10.35 2.88
N GLN A 82 -0.04 10.49 3.40
CA GLN A 82 -0.34 10.52 4.84
C GLN A 82 -0.80 9.16 5.40
N PHE A 83 -1.09 8.18 4.53
CA PHE A 83 -1.49 6.86 4.98
C PHE A 83 -0.27 6.05 5.46
N GLU A 84 -0.36 5.52 6.67
CA GLU A 84 0.64 4.66 7.28
C GLU A 84 -0.05 3.38 7.75
N CYS A 85 0.35 2.23 7.19
CA CYS A 85 -0.05 0.93 7.74
C CYS A 85 0.74 0.62 9.02
N SER A 86 0.24 -0.30 9.85
CA SER A 86 0.87 -0.60 11.15
C SER A 86 2.33 -1.04 11.05
N LEU A 87 2.72 -1.73 9.96
CA LEU A 87 4.12 -2.08 9.74
C LEU A 87 5.00 -0.86 9.46
N SER A 88 4.51 0.09 8.66
CA SER A 88 5.22 1.35 8.37
C SER A 88 5.33 2.19 9.63
N GLN A 89 4.24 2.29 10.40
CA GLN A 89 4.24 2.97 11.68
C GLN A 89 5.25 2.33 12.65
N GLY A 90 5.33 1.00 12.69
CA GLY A 90 6.30 0.29 13.51
C GLY A 90 7.76 0.60 13.14
N VAL A 91 8.06 0.82 11.85
CA VAL A 91 9.39 1.28 11.40
C VAL A 91 9.65 2.73 11.79
N ILE A 92 8.66 3.62 11.65
CA ILE A 92 8.76 5.04 12.04
C ILE A 92 8.99 5.18 13.55
N GLU A 93 8.33 4.34 14.34
CA GLU A 93 8.44 4.29 15.80
C GLU A 93 9.65 3.45 16.28
N GLU A 94 10.48 2.93 15.36
CA GLU A 94 11.65 2.09 15.65
C GLU A 94 11.34 0.81 16.45
N THR A 95 10.08 0.36 16.45
CA THR A 95 9.67 -0.91 17.09
C THR A 95 9.89 -2.13 16.18
N VAL A 96 10.05 -1.89 14.88
CA VAL A 96 10.39 -2.90 13.86
C VAL A 96 11.52 -2.34 12.99
N THR A 97 12.56 -3.13 12.76
CA THR A 97 13.64 -2.69 11.86
C THR A 97 13.20 -2.75 10.40
N VAL A 98 13.82 -1.96 9.53
CA VAL A 98 13.56 -2.00 8.07
C VAL A 98 13.80 -3.41 7.50
N ALA A 99 14.80 -4.13 8.00
CA ALA A 99 15.09 -5.50 7.57
C ALA A 99 13.98 -6.47 7.94
N GLU A 100 13.49 -6.43 9.19
CA GLU A 100 12.35 -7.24 9.64
C GLU A 100 11.08 -6.91 8.86
N ALA A 101 10.81 -5.62 8.64
CA ALA A 101 9.67 -5.20 7.84
C ALA A 101 9.74 -5.75 6.41
N ARG A 102 10.92 -5.74 5.77
CA ARG A 102 11.09 -6.34 4.44
C ARG A 102 10.88 -7.85 4.42
N MET A 103 11.28 -8.56 5.49
CA MET A 103 10.98 -9.99 5.63
C MET A 103 9.47 -10.24 5.74
N LEU A 104 8.76 -9.45 6.57
CA LEU A 104 7.31 -9.53 6.72
C LEU A 104 6.58 -9.23 5.39
N ILE A 105 7.03 -8.21 4.65
CA ILE A 105 6.49 -7.89 3.31
C ILE A 105 6.67 -9.07 2.36
N SER A 106 7.87 -9.64 2.28
CA SER A 106 8.16 -10.79 1.40
C SER A 106 7.29 -12.00 1.74
N ALA A 107 7.18 -12.34 3.02
CA ALA A 107 6.31 -13.43 3.48
C ALA A 107 4.84 -13.16 3.15
N THR A 108 4.38 -11.91 3.29
CA THR A 108 3.01 -11.52 2.97
C THR A 108 2.70 -11.61 1.48
N LEU A 109 3.66 -11.25 0.61
CA LEU A 109 3.49 -11.39 -0.84
C LEU A 109 3.29 -12.86 -1.24
N LEU A 110 4.08 -13.77 -0.66
CA LEU A 110 3.91 -15.21 -0.87
C LEU A 110 2.56 -15.71 -0.35
N LEU A 111 2.16 -15.27 0.86
CA LEU A 111 0.87 -15.64 1.45
C LEU A 111 -0.31 -15.14 0.62
N ARG A 112 -0.22 -13.90 0.10
CA ARG A 112 -1.22 -13.31 -0.80
C ARG A 112 -1.37 -14.12 -2.08
N ASP A 113 -0.25 -14.54 -2.67
CA ASP A 113 -0.29 -15.32 -3.91
C ASP A 113 -0.88 -16.72 -3.65
N ALA A 114 -0.55 -17.35 -2.52
CA ALA A 114 -1.17 -18.61 -2.07
C ALA A 114 -2.64 -18.46 -1.68
N TYR A 115 -3.08 -17.30 -1.20
CA TYR A 115 -4.51 -17.02 -1.00
C TYR A 115 -5.22 -16.89 -2.36
N ARG A 116 -4.62 -16.17 -3.32
CA ARG A 116 -5.18 -15.97 -4.66
C ARG A 116 -5.30 -17.26 -5.48
N ASP A 117 -4.41 -18.23 -5.27
CA ASP A 117 -4.48 -19.54 -5.93
C ASP A 117 -5.36 -20.56 -5.18
N GLY A 118 -5.87 -20.20 -4.00
CA GLY A 118 -6.77 -21.03 -3.19
C GLY A 118 -6.06 -22.00 -2.24
N SER A 119 -4.74 -21.97 -2.13
CA SER A 119 -3.96 -22.80 -1.21
C SER A 119 -4.10 -22.39 0.26
N VAL A 120 -4.48 -21.15 0.53
CA VAL A 120 -4.67 -20.60 1.88
C VAL A 120 -6.09 -20.06 2.04
N SER A 121 -6.71 -20.30 3.20
CA SER A 121 -8.06 -19.79 3.48
C SER A 121 -8.06 -18.29 3.72
N VAL A 122 -9.21 -17.66 3.47
CA VAL A 122 -9.43 -16.24 3.74
C VAL A 122 -9.20 -15.89 5.22
N ASP A 123 -9.54 -16.79 6.14
CA ASP A 123 -9.37 -16.56 7.58
C ASP A 123 -7.88 -16.44 7.96
N VAL A 124 -7.05 -17.39 7.50
CA VAL A 124 -5.61 -17.36 7.74
C VAL A 124 -4.97 -16.13 7.11
N PHE A 125 -5.41 -15.79 5.89
CA PHE A 125 -4.91 -14.61 5.20
C PHE A 125 -5.27 -13.32 5.96
N ASN A 126 -6.53 -13.16 6.36
CA ASN A 126 -6.99 -11.98 7.09
C ASN A 126 -6.33 -11.85 8.46
N GLU A 127 -6.20 -12.96 9.21
CA GLU A 127 -5.51 -12.95 10.51
C GLU A 127 -4.07 -12.42 10.37
N HIS A 128 -3.34 -12.86 9.34
CA HIS A 128 -2.00 -12.37 9.05
C HIS A 128 -2.00 -10.89 8.66
N ILE A 129 -2.89 -10.47 7.76
CA ILE A 129 -2.97 -9.08 7.32
C ILE A 129 -3.30 -8.15 8.50
N ASP A 130 -4.23 -8.55 9.36
CA ASP A 130 -4.62 -7.77 10.52
C ASP A 130 -3.46 -7.70 11.52
N SER A 131 -2.80 -8.82 11.82
CA SER A 131 -1.68 -8.85 12.76
C SER A 131 -0.48 -7.99 12.32
N VAL A 132 -0.22 -7.86 11.02
CA VAL A 132 0.98 -7.19 10.51
C VAL A 132 0.72 -5.76 10.04
N PHE A 133 -0.45 -5.49 9.44
CA PHE A 133 -0.71 -4.24 8.72
C PHE A 133 -1.90 -3.43 9.22
N ARG A 134 -2.87 -4.03 9.93
CA ARG A 134 -4.09 -3.35 10.40
C ARG A 134 -4.27 -3.58 11.92
N ARG A 135 -3.60 -2.79 12.75
CA ARG A 135 -3.97 -2.67 14.17
C ARG A 135 -5.22 -1.83 14.35
#